data_AF-A0A945WGT2-F1
#
_entry.id   AF-A0A945WGT2-F1
#
_cell.length_a   1.000
_cell.length_b   1.000
_cell.length_c   1.000
_cell.angle_alpha   90.00
_cell.angle_beta   90.00
_cell.angle_gamma   90.00
#
_symmetry.space_group_name_H-M   'P 1'
#
loop_
_entity.id
_entity.type
_entity.pdbx_description
1 polymer ?
#
loop_
_entity_poly.entity_id
_entity_poly.type
_entity_poly.pdbx_seq_one_letter_code
_entity_poly.pdbx_strand_id
1 'polypeptide(L)'
;MQLDVHYQESYSRGQLLLRSILGFIYLFLPHSLLLGLFGIWSGILQFISFWMIVFTGKFPESFFDFQVKMMRWNLRVMTRYYNLSDGYPAFGINGTDDTLNFEVEYPENLSRSTALAKALFGWIYVGIPHGIYLLGYSIACSFASLWAFFVVLFTGTYPKNIHTFIVGFLRWSYRVNLYLSYMTDDYPPFTGKQNPSESSSLRFHTVKDTLRLMPAIAFISIGWILLIFSGQTFQNEKFVLASFAVFTAGVFVLFYSTRELTKIQKYSFSGISLLLVVWLAFSSFNSIRKPIEFQNEKEKRYEHVVQRLKDIRTAELAYKATYHTYQGNIDSLVHFVKNDSLLFIKAFGEVPDTMTLEAAIKAGIASRDTVYVNAQDSLFGSQDPTDRAHPFNVDSLSTVPFTGGAIFALEAGSVMRSSVRVPVFQATDTKPFDTRDILQVGSMNDPKTNGNWE
;
A
#
# COMPACT_ATOMS: atom_id res chain seq x y z
N MET A 1 26.93 32.88 -11.08
CA MET A 1 27.05 32.53 -9.64
C MET A 1 28.35 33.09 -9.07
N GLN A 2 28.25 33.98 -8.09
CA GLN A 2 29.40 34.45 -7.31
C GLN A 2 29.46 33.72 -5.96
N LEU A 3 30.62 33.16 -5.64
CA LEU A 3 30.89 32.57 -4.33
C LEU A 3 32.32 32.95 -3.92
N ASP A 4 32.42 33.69 -2.83
CA ASP A 4 33.68 34.07 -2.21
C ASP A 4 33.60 33.90 -0.69
N VAL A 5 34.72 33.49 -0.10
CA VAL A 5 34.86 33.33 1.34
C VAL A 5 35.99 34.24 1.75
N HIS A 6 35.71 35.17 2.66
CA HIS A 6 36.67 36.15 3.11
C HIS A 6 37.83 35.47 3.86
N TYR A 7 39.05 35.66 3.36
CA TYR A 7 40.25 35.15 4.02
C TYR A 7 40.56 35.97 5.26
N GLN A 8 40.64 35.31 6.43
CA GLN A 8 40.95 35.98 7.69
C GLN A 8 42.46 36.08 7.90
N GLU A 9 42.95 37.22 8.40
CA GLU A 9 44.38 37.39 8.68
C GLU A 9 44.85 36.52 9.85
N SER A 10 43.95 36.24 10.81
CA SER A 10 44.21 35.37 11.96
C SER A 10 43.02 34.46 12.26
N TYR A 11 43.34 33.25 12.72
CA TYR A 11 42.38 32.21 13.05
C TYR A 11 42.55 31.79 14.52
N SER A 12 41.42 31.57 15.20
CA SER A 12 41.34 31.19 16.60
C SER A 12 41.62 29.70 16.78
N ARG A 13 42.74 29.38 17.44
CA ARG A 13 43.11 28.02 17.82
C ARG A 13 42.06 27.34 18.70
N GLY A 14 41.47 28.10 19.64
CA GLY A 14 40.44 27.58 20.53
C GLY A 14 39.17 27.18 19.77
N GLN A 15 38.71 28.03 18.85
CA GLN A 15 37.56 27.69 18.00
C GLN A 15 37.85 26.55 17.03
N LEU A 16 39.08 26.49 16.48
CA LEU A 16 39.55 25.36 15.67
C LEU A 16 39.43 24.05 16.45
N LEU A 17 40.05 23.95 17.63
CA LEU A 17 40.00 22.74 18.47
C LEU A 17 38.57 22.37 18.87
N LEU A 18 37.77 23.36 19.26
CA LEU A 18 36.37 23.16 19.62
C LEU A 18 35.59 22.54 18.45
N ARG A 19 35.72 23.09 17.24
CA ARG A 19 35.08 22.56 16.03
C ARG A 19 35.59 21.19 15.65
N SER A 20 36.90 20.95 15.72
CA SER A 20 37.46 19.66 15.33
C SER A 20 37.08 18.52 16.28
N ILE A 21 36.96 18.79 17.58
CA ILE A 21 36.67 17.76 18.60
C ILE A 21 35.17 17.63 18.86
N LEU A 22 34.49 18.74 19.12
CA LEU A 22 33.08 18.76 19.52
C LEU A 22 32.16 19.23 18.39
N GLY A 23 32.69 19.74 17.28
CA GLY A 23 31.88 20.34 16.21
C GLY A 23 30.86 19.39 15.63
N PHE A 24 31.11 18.07 15.62
CA PHE A 24 30.09 17.10 15.23
C PHE A 24 28.79 17.27 16.05
N ILE A 25 28.90 17.41 17.37
CA ILE A 25 27.76 17.46 18.29
C ILE A 25 27.10 18.84 18.30
N TYR A 26 27.87 19.92 18.47
CA TYR A 26 27.27 21.25 18.69
C TYR A 26 27.09 22.06 17.40
N LEU A 27 27.79 21.74 16.32
CA LEU A 27 27.71 22.45 15.05
C LEU A 27 27.02 21.61 13.98
N PHE A 28 27.54 20.42 13.64
CA PHE A 28 27.00 19.61 12.54
C PHE A 28 25.62 19.06 12.84
N LEU A 29 25.47 18.30 13.92
CA LEU A 29 24.22 17.61 14.26
C LEU A 29 22.99 18.53 14.24
N PRO A 30 22.97 19.69 14.93
CA PRO A 30 21.79 20.56 14.93
C PRO A 30 21.53 21.21 13.57
N HIS A 31 22.59 21.59 12.85
CA HIS A 31 22.47 22.16 11.51
C HIS A 31 21.97 21.13 10.51
N SER A 32 22.52 19.93 10.51
CA SER A 32 22.13 18.85 9.59
C SER A 32 20.68 18.41 9.81
N LEU A 33 20.21 18.39 11.05
CA LEU A 33 18.82 18.05 11.36
C LEU A 33 17.86 19.06 10.71
N LEU A 34 18.09 20.35 10.93
CA LEU A 34 17.22 21.39 10.39
C LEU A 34 17.40 21.57 8.88
N LEU A 35 18.63 21.50 8.36
CA LEU A 35 18.88 21.49 6.91
C LEU A 35 18.23 20.28 6.24
N GLY A 36 18.15 19.13 6.92
CA GLY A 36 17.41 17.96 6.45
C GLY A 36 15.91 18.23 6.31
N LEU A 37 15.29 18.81 7.35
CA LEU A 37 13.87 19.18 7.33
C LEU A 37 13.55 20.24 6.25
N PHE A 38 14.35 21.30 6.17
CA PHE A 38 14.21 22.32 5.13
C PHE A 38 14.59 21.77 3.74
N GLY A 39 15.46 20.76 3.68
CA GLY A 39 15.84 20.03 2.47
C GLY A 39 14.68 19.24 1.88
N ILE A 40 13.82 18.64 2.71
CA ILE A 40 12.58 18.00 2.25
C ILE A 40 11.68 19.05 1.57
N TRP A 41 11.51 20.20 2.21
CA TRP A 41 10.74 21.31 1.62
C TRP A 41 11.36 21.82 0.33
N SER A 42 12.69 22.02 0.30
CA SER A 42 13.46 22.35 -0.91
C SER A 42 13.18 21.34 -2.03
N GLY A 43 13.19 20.03 -1.75
CA GLY A 43 12.89 18.98 -2.73
C GLY A 43 11.48 19.06 -3.30
N ILE A 44 10.48 19.38 -2.47
CA ILE A 44 9.10 19.61 -2.94
C ILE A 44 9.05 20.82 -3.87
N LEU A 45 9.64 21.94 -3.47
CA LEU A 45 9.70 23.14 -4.31
C LEU A 45 10.45 22.89 -5.62
N GLN A 46 11.54 22.13 -5.56
CA GLN A 46 12.36 21.72 -6.71
C GLN A 46 11.53 20.92 -7.74
N PHE A 47 10.76 19.94 -7.26
CA PHE A 47 9.87 19.13 -8.09
C PHE A 47 8.77 19.96 -8.73
N ILE A 48 8.19 20.90 -7.97
CA ILE A 48 7.20 21.82 -8.52
C ILE A 48 7.83 22.76 -9.55
N SER A 49 9.00 23.34 -9.25
CA SER A 49 9.75 24.21 -10.16
C SER A 49 10.06 23.52 -11.49
N PHE A 50 10.41 22.23 -11.47
CA PHE A 50 10.63 21.46 -12.71
C PHE A 50 9.42 21.56 -13.66
N TRP A 51 8.22 21.25 -13.18
CA TRP A 51 7.03 21.31 -14.01
C TRP A 51 6.69 22.74 -14.43
N MET A 52 6.84 23.70 -13.53
CA MET A 52 6.66 25.12 -13.85
C MET A 52 7.58 25.55 -15.00
N ILE A 53 8.85 25.17 -14.97
CA ILE A 53 9.81 25.48 -16.04
C ILE A 53 9.42 24.78 -17.33
N VAL A 54 9.05 23.50 -17.31
CA VAL A 54 8.65 22.77 -18.54
C VAL A 54 7.47 23.43 -19.23
N PHE A 55 6.48 23.92 -18.48
CA PHE A 55 5.28 24.54 -19.07
C PHE A 55 5.45 26.02 -19.39
N THR A 56 6.09 26.79 -18.51
CA THR A 56 6.14 28.26 -18.61
C THR A 56 7.49 28.76 -19.13
N GLY A 57 8.57 28.04 -18.86
CA GLY A 57 9.95 28.51 -19.04
C GLY A 57 10.46 29.38 -17.89
N LYS A 58 9.74 29.46 -16.76
CA LYS A 58 10.10 30.32 -15.62
C LYS A 58 10.26 29.52 -14.32
N PHE A 59 11.30 29.85 -13.55
CA PHE A 59 11.48 29.35 -12.19
C PHE A 59 10.74 30.29 -11.22
N PRO A 60 9.78 29.83 -10.40
CA PRO A 60 9.08 30.75 -9.48
C PRO A 60 10.05 31.51 -8.54
N GLU A 61 10.03 32.86 -8.57
CA GLU A 61 10.99 33.71 -7.83
C GLU A 61 11.07 33.39 -6.34
N SER A 62 9.93 33.20 -5.68
CA SER A 62 9.89 32.86 -4.25
C SER A 62 10.53 31.51 -3.93
N PHE A 63 10.45 30.55 -4.86
CA PHE A 63 11.09 29.25 -4.68
C PHE A 63 12.58 29.37 -4.93
N PHE A 64 12.98 30.15 -5.95
CA PHE A 64 14.38 30.41 -6.25
C PHE A 64 15.08 31.08 -5.07
N ASP A 65 14.49 32.13 -4.50
CA ASP A 65 15.00 32.83 -3.31
C ASP A 65 15.14 31.87 -2.11
N PHE A 66 14.15 31.00 -1.88
CA PHE A 66 14.25 29.96 -0.85
C PHE A 66 15.44 29.02 -1.11
N GLN A 67 15.62 28.53 -2.34
CA GLN A 67 16.75 27.66 -2.68
C GLN A 67 18.09 28.34 -2.44
N VAL A 68 18.25 29.59 -2.91
CA VAL A 68 19.47 30.37 -2.71
C VAL A 68 19.74 30.59 -1.22
N LYS A 69 18.73 30.95 -0.42
CA LYS A 69 18.90 31.11 1.03
C LYS A 69 19.25 29.81 1.75
N MET A 70 18.70 28.68 1.31
CA MET A 70 19.06 27.36 1.83
C MET A 70 20.52 27.01 1.51
N MET A 71 20.94 27.26 0.28
CA MET A 71 22.33 27.10 -0.16
C MET A 71 23.30 27.97 0.65
N ARG A 72 22.94 29.24 0.92
CA ARG A 72 23.72 30.13 1.80
C ARG A 72 23.89 29.53 3.19
N TRP A 73 22.81 29.00 3.78
CA TRP A 73 22.90 28.39 5.10
C TRP A 73 23.78 27.14 5.09
N ASN A 74 23.65 26.27 4.09
CA ASN A 74 24.55 25.13 3.95
C ASN A 74 26.02 25.57 3.79
N LEU A 75 26.30 26.57 2.96
CA LEU A 75 27.64 27.12 2.78
C LEU A 75 28.23 27.65 4.08
N ARG A 76 27.46 28.36 4.92
CA ARG A 76 27.94 28.82 6.24
C ARG A 76 28.42 27.66 7.11
N VAL A 77 27.75 26.52 7.05
CA VAL A 77 28.15 25.31 7.77
C VAL A 77 29.40 24.70 7.13
N MET A 78 29.45 24.60 5.80
CA MET A 78 30.58 24.02 5.08
C MET A 78 31.87 24.84 5.24
N THR A 79 31.80 26.16 5.31
CA THR A 79 32.99 26.98 5.57
C THR A 79 33.57 26.71 6.96
N ARG A 80 32.74 26.41 7.97
CA ARG A 80 33.21 26.01 9.30
C ARG A 80 33.70 24.57 9.32
N TYR A 81 33.09 23.67 8.55
CA TYR A 81 33.57 22.29 8.38
C TYR A 81 34.99 22.24 7.87
N TYR A 82 35.28 23.01 6.82
CA TYR A 82 36.62 23.05 6.23
C TYR A 82 37.58 24.00 6.96
N ASN A 83 37.14 24.62 8.08
CA ASN A 83 37.89 25.61 8.85
C ASN A 83 38.31 26.86 8.05
N LEU A 84 37.54 27.23 7.02
CA LEU A 84 37.79 28.42 6.18
C LEU A 84 37.44 29.73 6.90
N SER A 85 36.48 29.69 7.82
CA SER A 85 36.05 30.86 8.59
C SER A 85 35.84 30.52 10.06
N ASP A 86 36.19 31.46 10.93
CA ASP A 86 35.88 31.46 12.36
C ASP A 86 34.41 31.80 12.66
N GLY A 87 34.04 31.64 13.93
CA GLY A 87 32.70 31.88 14.42
C GLY A 87 31.74 30.71 14.24
N TYR A 88 30.56 30.87 14.84
CA TYR A 88 29.47 29.90 14.77
C TYR A 88 28.51 30.27 13.63
N PRO A 89 28.13 29.33 12.74
CA PRO A 89 27.23 29.64 11.64
C PRO A 89 25.82 29.99 12.13
N ALA A 90 25.28 31.09 11.63
CA ALA A 90 23.92 31.50 11.96
C ALA A 90 22.88 30.50 11.42
N PHE A 91 21.93 30.12 12.29
CA PHE A 91 20.82 29.23 11.96
C PHE A 91 19.81 29.86 11.00
N GLY A 92 19.15 29.00 10.21
CA GLY A 92 18.00 29.37 9.39
C GLY A 92 18.34 30.08 8.08
N ILE A 93 17.36 30.13 7.19
CA ILE A 93 17.49 30.72 5.85
C ILE A 93 17.74 32.24 5.84
N ASN A 94 17.39 32.93 6.93
CA ASN A 94 17.58 34.38 7.07
C ASN A 94 18.84 34.75 7.87
N GLY A 95 19.63 33.77 8.30
CA GLY A 95 20.91 34.05 8.97
C GLY A 95 21.88 34.79 8.05
N THR A 96 22.73 35.64 8.64
CA THR A 96 23.77 36.41 7.94
C THR A 96 25.17 35.93 8.34
N ASP A 97 26.15 36.21 7.50
CA ASP A 97 27.57 35.88 7.75
C ASP A 97 28.47 36.77 6.92
N ASP A 98 29.21 37.64 7.59
CA ASP A 98 30.05 38.65 6.95
C ASP A 98 31.28 38.04 6.25
N THR A 99 31.60 36.78 6.54
CA THR A 99 32.73 36.07 5.93
C THR A 99 32.37 35.32 4.65
N LEU A 100 31.10 35.29 4.27
CA LEU A 100 30.62 34.52 3.12
C LEU A 100 29.80 35.41 2.18
N ASN A 101 30.29 35.57 0.95
CA ASN A 101 29.50 36.15 -0.13
C ASN A 101 29.04 35.05 -1.09
N PHE A 102 27.72 34.87 -1.22
CA PHE A 102 27.13 33.94 -2.17
C PHE A 102 25.93 34.56 -2.87
N GLU A 103 26.03 34.75 -4.17
CA GLU A 103 24.98 35.32 -5.01
C GLU A 103 24.75 34.46 -6.25
N VAL A 104 23.48 34.25 -6.56
CA VAL A 104 23.03 33.54 -7.75
C VAL A 104 22.09 34.48 -8.48
N GLU A 105 22.42 34.77 -9.73
CA GLU A 105 21.59 35.59 -10.60
C GLU A 105 20.32 34.81 -10.95
N TYR A 106 19.17 35.49 -10.89
CA TYR A 106 17.90 34.88 -11.24
C TYR A 106 17.75 34.81 -12.76
N PRO A 107 17.53 33.61 -13.35
CA PRO A 107 17.34 33.49 -14.78
C PRO A 107 15.95 33.99 -15.19
N GLU A 108 15.89 35.00 -16.07
CA GLU A 108 14.59 35.51 -16.57
C GLU A 108 13.80 34.45 -17.33
N ASN A 109 14.50 33.60 -18.08
CA ASN A 109 13.92 32.49 -18.85
C ASN A 109 14.84 31.27 -18.78
N LEU A 110 14.22 30.09 -18.75
CA LEU A 110 14.88 28.79 -18.78
C LEU A 110 14.30 27.95 -19.93
N SER A 111 15.18 27.19 -20.55
CA SER A 111 14.86 26.27 -21.62
C SER A 111 14.07 25.06 -21.09
N ARG A 112 12.88 24.89 -21.67
CA ARG A 112 11.95 23.80 -21.34
C ARG A 112 12.52 22.43 -21.69
N SER A 113 13.18 22.33 -22.85
CA SER A 113 13.81 21.10 -23.31
C SER A 113 15.04 20.75 -22.48
N THR A 114 15.82 21.75 -22.07
CA THR A 114 16.97 21.56 -21.18
C THR A 114 16.51 21.08 -19.80
N ALA A 115 15.43 21.64 -19.25
CA ALA A 115 14.84 21.15 -17.99
C ALA A 115 14.41 19.68 -18.07
N LEU A 116 13.75 19.28 -19.18
CA LEU A 116 13.37 17.88 -19.40
C LEU A 116 14.59 16.97 -19.58
N ALA A 117 15.60 17.40 -20.35
CA ALA A 117 16.83 16.66 -20.55
C ALA A 117 17.60 16.45 -19.22
N LYS A 118 17.66 17.48 -18.37
CA LYS A 118 18.23 17.39 -17.02
C LYS A 118 17.49 16.40 -16.14
N ALA A 119 16.15 16.40 -16.17
CA ALA A 119 15.35 15.49 -15.36
C ALA A 119 15.52 14.02 -15.76
N LEU A 120 15.54 13.72 -17.07
CA LEU A 120 15.64 12.34 -17.57
C LEU A 120 17.08 11.82 -17.59
N PHE A 121 18.03 12.67 -18.00
CA PHE A 121 19.40 12.26 -18.35
C PHE A 121 20.49 13.05 -17.61
N GLY A 122 20.15 14.11 -16.87
CA GLY A 122 21.13 14.97 -16.19
C GLY A 122 22.03 14.23 -15.22
N TRP A 123 21.51 13.19 -14.56
CA TRP A 123 22.29 12.32 -13.70
C TRP A 123 23.37 11.53 -14.47
N ILE A 124 23.13 11.19 -15.76
CA ILE A 124 24.08 10.49 -16.61
C ILE A 124 25.15 11.44 -17.15
N TYR A 125 24.75 12.53 -17.80
CA TYR A 125 25.71 13.37 -18.56
C TYR A 125 26.33 14.51 -17.73
N VAL A 126 25.78 14.85 -16.57
CA VAL A 126 26.40 15.78 -15.61
C VAL A 126 26.72 15.07 -14.30
N GLY A 127 25.75 14.34 -13.75
CA GLY A 127 25.89 13.69 -12.44
C GLY A 127 27.10 12.75 -12.37
N ILE A 128 27.22 11.80 -13.31
CA ILE A 128 28.34 10.84 -13.34
C ILE A 128 29.68 11.54 -13.63
N PRO A 129 29.85 12.30 -14.72
CA PRO A 129 31.12 12.95 -15.03
C PRO A 129 31.60 13.86 -13.90
N HIS A 130 30.77 14.81 -13.45
CA HIS A 130 31.16 15.73 -12.39
C HIS A 130 31.29 15.02 -11.04
N GLY A 131 30.41 14.05 -10.76
CA GLY A 131 30.42 13.30 -9.50
C GLY A 131 31.73 12.56 -9.25
N ILE A 132 32.29 11.90 -10.27
CA ILE A 132 33.58 11.19 -10.12
C ILE A 132 34.71 12.17 -9.78
N TYR A 133 34.83 13.28 -10.51
CA TYR A 133 35.89 14.26 -10.24
C TYR A 133 35.68 14.99 -8.91
N LEU A 134 34.44 15.39 -8.58
CA LEU A 134 34.13 16.04 -7.32
C LEU A 134 34.33 15.11 -6.13
N LEU A 135 34.10 13.81 -6.28
CA LEU A 135 34.43 12.82 -5.24
C LEU A 135 35.94 12.82 -4.96
N GLY A 136 36.78 12.70 -6.00
CA GLY A 136 38.23 12.79 -5.85
C GLY A 136 38.70 14.12 -5.24
N TYR A 137 38.11 15.24 -5.70
CA TYR A 137 38.41 16.57 -5.17
C TYR A 137 37.98 16.70 -3.70
N SER A 138 36.85 16.13 -3.30
CA SER A 138 36.39 16.17 -1.89
C SER A 138 37.34 15.41 -0.95
N ILE A 139 37.90 14.29 -1.40
CA ILE A 139 38.93 13.54 -0.66
C ILE A 139 40.18 14.40 -0.51
N ALA A 140 40.64 15.02 -1.60
CA ALA A 140 41.77 15.94 -1.56
C ALA A 140 41.53 17.14 -0.62
N CYS A 141 40.32 17.71 -0.63
CA CYS A 141 39.93 18.78 0.29
C CYS A 141 39.94 18.32 1.75
N SER A 142 39.57 17.07 2.03
CA SER A 142 39.58 16.51 3.38
C SER A 142 41.01 16.39 3.92
N PHE A 143 41.95 15.86 3.12
CA PHE A 143 43.37 15.85 3.49
C PHE A 143 43.96 17.26 3.61
N ALA A 144 43.62 18.16 2.69
CA ALA A 144 44.10 19.54 2.73
C ALA A 144 43.56 20.30 3.95
N SER A 145 42.30 20.07 4.33
CA SER A 145 41.70 20.65 5.55
C SER A 145 42.31 20.08 6.83
N LEU A 146 42.62 18.78 6.86
CA LEU A 146 43.35 18.16 7.97
C LEU A 146 44.77 18.73 8.09
N TRP A 147 45.46 18.97 6.96
CA TRP A 147 46.75 19.65 6.99
C TRP A 147 46.62 21.10 7.46
N ALA A 148 45.64 21.84 6.95
CA ALA A 148 45.36 23.21 7.36
C ALA A 148 45.03 23.29 8.86
N PHE A 149 44.36 22.29 9.44
CA PHE A 149 44.14 22.19 10.88
C PHE A 149 45.47 22.26 11.66
N PHE A 150 46.47 21.44 11.30
CA PHE A 150 47.77 21.48 11.98
C PHE A 150 48.48 22.82 11.77
N VAL A 151 48.44 23.37 10.55
CA VAL A 151 49.06 24.68 10.29
C VAL A 151 48.43 25.76 11.16
N VAL A 152 47.09 25.89 11.16
CA VAL A 152 46.38 26.88 11.97
C VAL A 152 46.63 26.66 13.47
N LEU A 153 46.70 25.42 13.93
CA LEU A 153 46.98 25.10 15.33
C LEU A 153 48.31 25.71 15.79
N PHE A 154 49.37 25.59 14.98
CA PHE A 154 50.69 26.10 15.32
C PHE A 154 50.86 27.59 14.96
N THR A 155 50.49 28.00 13.75
CA THR A 155 50.77 29.34 13.21
C THR A 155 49.66 30.36 13.45
N GLY A 156 48.42 29.92 13.69
CA GLY A 156 47.25 30.80 13.75
C GLY A 156 46.83 31.38 12.39
N THR A 157 47.38 30.88 11.29
CA THR A 157 47.13 31.38 9.93
C THR A 157 46.71 30.24 9.01
N TYR A 158 45.64 30.43 8.22
CA TYR A 158 45.18 29.41 7.28
C TYR A 158 45.98 29.47 5.98
N PRO A 159 46.51 28.37 5.44
CA PRO A 159 47.28 28.43 4.19
C PRO A 159 46.45 28.94 3.00
N LYS A 160 46.83 30.08 2.41
CA LYS A 160 46.11 30.71 1.28
C LYS A 160 45.87 29.77 0.09
N ASN A 161 46.84 28.91 -0.23
CA ASN A 161 46.72 27.94 -1.32
C ASN A 161 45.62 26.91 -1.04
N ILE A 162 45.53 26.42 0.20
CA ILE A 162 44.50 25.46 0.62
C ILE A 162 43.13 26.15 0.70
N HIS A 163 43.09 27.39 1.19
CA HIS A 163 41.87 28.18 1.22
C HIS A 163 41.28 28.31 -0.20
N THR A 164 42.11 28.77 -1.15
CA THR A 164 41.71 28.93 -2.55
C THR A 164 41.30 27.61 -3.20
N PHE A 165 41.99 26.51 -2.87
CA PHE A 165 41.67 25.17 -3.35
C PHE A 165 40.29 24.70 -2.88
N ILE A 166 40.00 24.77 -1.58
CA ILE A 166 38.72 24.34 -1.02
C ILE A 166 37.58 25.26 -1.48
N VAL A 167 37.78 26.58 -1.52
CA VAL A 167 36.77 27.49 -2.08
C VAL A 167 36.50 27.16 -3.55
N GLY A 168 37.53 26.80 -4.32
CA GLY A 168 37.38 26.31 -5.68
C GLY A 168 36.52 25.04 -5.78
N PHE A 169 36.72 24.09 -4.88
CA PHE A 169 35.84 22.90 -4.76
C PHE A 169 34.39 23.29 -4.47
N LEU A 170 34.15 24.18 -3.50
CA LEU A 170 32.80 24.64 -3.17
C LEU A 170 32.13 25.33 -4.36
N ARG A 171 32.85 26.21 -5.09
CA ARG A 171 32.33 26.85 -6.31
C ARG A 171 31.90 25.83 -7.34
N TRP A 172 32.75 24.84 -7.59
CA TRP A 172 32.44 23.82 -8.60
C TRP A 172 31.24 22.96 -8.18
N SER A 173 31.23 22.48 -6.93
CA SER A 173 30.11 21.68 -6.40
C SER A 173 28.78 22.43 -6.49
N TYR A 174 28.76 23.71 -6.15
CA TYR A 174 27.53 24.51 -6.20
C TYR A 174 27.08 24.83 -7.64
N ARG A 175 27.99 25.02 -8.60
CA ARG A 175 27.61 25.14 -10.03
C ARG A 175 26.90 23.88 -10.54
N VAL A 176 27.41 22.71 -10.18
CA VAL A 176 26.76 21.43 -10.54
C VAL A 176 25.39 21.32 -9.88
N ASN A 177 25.30 21.69 -8.60
CA ASN A 177 24.03 21.70 -7.89
C ASN A 177 23.01 22.64 -8.56
N LEU A 178 23.39 23.88 -8.87
CA LEU A 178 22.53 24.86 -9.57
C LEU A 178 22.02 24.35 -10.92
N TYR A 179 22.87 23.67 -11.69
CA TYR A 179 22.48 23.09 -12.97
C TYR A 179 21.45 21.97 -12.82
N LEU A 180 21.74 21.02 -11.92
CA LEU A 180 20.87 19.87 -11.65
C LEU A 180 19.57 20.28 -10.93
N SER A 181 19.59 21.41 -10.22
CA SER A 181 18.42 22.02 -9.61
C SER A 181 17.67 22.99 -10.56
N TYR A 182 17.91 22.91 -11.86
CA TYR A 182 17.20 23.73 -12.87
C TYR A 182 17.31 25.26 -12.66
N MET A 183 18.29 25.74 -11.89
CA MET A 183 18.47 27.16 -11.57
C MET A 183 19.35 27.89 -12.60
N THR A 184 20.01 27.17 -13.50
CA THR A 184 20.76 27.71 -14.64
C THR A 184 20.74 26.71 -15.80
N ASP A 185 20.79 27.18 -17.03
CA ASP A 185 20.96 26.35 -18.23
C ASP A 185 22.42 26.19 -18.68
N ASP A 186 23.33 26.96 -18.11
CA ASP A 186 24.73 26.89 -18.46
C ASP A 186 25.38 25.63 -17.90
N TYR A 187 25.95 24.82 -18.80
CA TYR A 187 26.62 23.59 -18.40
C TYR A 187 27.81 23.90 -17.46
N PRO A 188 27.92 23.22 -16.30
CA PRO A 188 28.93 23.54 -15.31
C PRO A 188 30.33 23.18 -15.83
N PRO A 189 31.28 24.14 -15.89
CA PRO A 189 32.64 23.84 -16.32
C PRO A 189 33.37 23.00 -15.27
N PHE A 190 34.33 22.16 -15.70
CA PHE A 190 35.17 21.31 -14.83
C PHE A 190 36.26 22.14 -14.13
N THR A 191 35.88 23.23 -13.46
CA THR A 191 36.82 24.13 -12.79
C THR A 191 36.17 24.87 -11.62
N GLY A 192 36.97 25.05 -10.57
CA GLY A 192 36.62 25.84 -9.39
C GLY A 192 36.97 27.33 -9.48
N LYS A 193 37.50 27.81 -10.62
CA LYS A 193 37.87 29.23 -10.79
C LYS A 193 36.64 30.13 -10.90
N GLN A 194 36.75 31.37 -10.43
CA GLN A 194 35.72 32.41 -10.62
C GLN A 194 35.56 32.72 -12.11
N ASN A 195 34.33 32.86 -12.60
CA ASN A 195 34.09 33.30 -13.99
C ASN A 195 34.08 34.84 -14.03
N PRO A 196 34.81 35.50 -14.96
CA PRO A 196 34.92 36.96 -14.99
C PRO A 196 33.66 37.75 -15.38
N SER A 197 32.64 37.11 -15.97
CA SER A 197 31.53 37.80 -16.66
C SER A 197 30.23 37.98 -15.86
N GLU A 198 30.21 37.68 -14.56
CA GLU A 198 28.97 37.62 -13.78
C GLU A 198 28.93 38.66 -12.66
N SER A 199 29.25 39.93 -12.95
CA SER A 199 29.06 41.02 -11.98
C SER A 199 27.78 41.81 -12.27
N SER A 200 26.92 41.93 -11.25
CA SER A 200 25.83 42.91 -11.04
C SER A 200 24.39 42.54 -11.44
N SER A 201 23.53 42.28 -10.45
CA SER A 201 22.46 43.19 -9.97
C SER A 201 21.46 42.47 -9.04
N LEU A 202 21.02 43.14 -7.97
CA LEU A 202 20.20 42.62 -6.86
C LEU A 202 18.76 43.17 -6.90
N ARG A 203 17.72 42.31 -6.74
CA ARG A 203 16.38 42.68 -6.23
C ARG A 203 15.73 41.51 -5.46
N PHE A 204 15.04 41.82 -4.35
CA PHE A 204 14.32 40.86 -3.48
C PHE A 204 12.80 41.12 -3.52
N HIS A 205 11.96 40.06 -3.55
CA HIS A 205 10.51 40.14 -3.30
C HIS A 205 9.91 38.92 -2.53
N THR A 206 8.66 39.06 -2.09
CA THR A 206 8.12 38.76 -0.74
C THR A 206 7.28 37.45 -0.59
N VAL A 207 7.29 36.88 0.64
CA VAL A 207 6.71 35.61 1.17
C VAL A 207 5.18 35.38 1.02
N LYS A 208 4.43 36.28 0.37
CA LYS A 208 2.94 36.27 0.43
C LYS A 208 2.26 35.19 -0.45
N ASP A 209 2.97 34.65 -1.43
CA ASP A 209 2.40 33.63 -2.35
C ASP A 209 2.51 32.19 -1.82
N THR A 210 3.37 31.94 -0.82
CA THR A 210 3.61 30.60 -0.27
C THR A 210 2.39 30.04 0.48
N LEU A 211 1.57 30.90 1.10
CA LEU A 211 0.38 30.49 1.86
C LEU A 211 -0.77 29.99 0.96
N ARG A 212 -0.86 30.46 -0.28
CA ARG A 212 -1.89 30.04 -1.25
C ARG A 212 -1.69 28.61 -1.75
N LEU A 213 -0.46 28.11 -1.69
CA LEU A 213 -0.05 26.82 -2.24
C LEU A 213 -0.14 25.68 -1.22
N MET A 214 -0.31 25.98 0.07
CA MET A 214 -0.35 24.99 1.15
C MET A 214 -1.38 23.86 0.94
N PRO A 215 -2.61 24.10 0.43
CA PRO A 215 -3.56 23.02 0.16
C PRO A 215 -3.05 22.06 -0.91
N ALA A 216 -2.52 22.59 -2.02
CA ALA A 216 -1.97 21.79 -3.11
C ALA A 216 -0.80 20.92 -2.65
N ILE A 217 0.07 21.51 -1.83
CA ILE A 217 1.24 20.86 -1.25
C ILE A 217 0.85 19.72 -0.31
N ALA A 218 -0.19 19.92 0.51
CA ALA A 218 -0.73 18.87 1.37
C ALA A 218 -1.24 17.67 0.54
N PHE A 219 -2.02 17.92 -0.53
CA PHE A 219 -2.53 16.86 -1.40
C PHE A 219 -1.43 16.12 -2.16
N ILE A 220 -0.42 16.82 -2.68
CA ILE A 220 0.74 16.20 -3.34
C ILE A 220 1.49 15.31 -2.34
N SER A 221 1.73 15.82 -1.13
CA SER A 221 2.45 15.07 -0.09
C SER A 221 1.70 13.81 0.33
N ILE A 222 0.39 13.92 0.56
CA ILE A 222 -0.49 12.79 0.90
C ILE A 222 -0.51 11.77 -0.23
N GLY A 223 -0.72 12.20 -1.48
CA GLY A 223 -0.73 11.32 -2.64
C GLY A 223 0.60 10.59 -2.86
N TRP A 224 1.71 11.28 -2.60
CA TRP A 224 3.04 10.69 -2.72
C TRP A 224 3.34 9.65 -1.65
N ILE A 225 2.96 9.91 -0.40
CA ILE A 225 3.04 8.94 0.71
C ILE A 225 2.21 7.69 0.38
N LEU A 226 0.99 7.88 -0.13
CA LEU A 226 0.10 6.78 -0.50
C LEU A 226 0.68 5.93 -1.65
N LEU A 227 1.31 6.55 -2.64
CA LEU A 227 1.95 5.85 -3.75
C LEU A 227 3.16 5.02 -3.29
N ILE A 228 4.00 5.55 -2.41
CA ILE A 228 5.12 4.81 -1.81
C ILE A 228 4.59 3.63 -1.00
N PHE A 229 3.59 3.86 -0.14
CA PHE A 229 2.96 2.81 0.67
C PHE A 229 2.34 1.71 -0.21
N SER A 230 1.70 2.11 -1.30
CA SER A 230 1.09 1.19 -2.28
C SER A 230 2.10 0.36 -3.07
N GLY A 231 3.34 0.83 -3.23
CA GLY A 231 4.40 0.08 -3.92
C GLY A 231 5.09 -0.96 -3.03
N GLN A 232 5.02 -0.78 -1.71
CA GLN A 232 5.69 -1.68 -0.74
C GLN A 232 4.78 -2.76 -0.18
N THR A 233 3.48 -2.48 -0.09
CA THR A 233 2.48 -3.46 0.32
C THR A 233 1.79 -3.95 -0.94
N PHE A 234 1.70 -5.26 -1.18
CA PHE A 234 1.01 -5.87 -2.34
C PHE A 234 -0.50 -5.56 -2.31
N GLN A 235 -0.85 -4.29 -2.44
CA GLN A 235 -2.20 -3.76 -2.29
C GLN A 235 -2.98 -3.97 -3.58
N ASN A 236 -4.31 -3.89 -3.43
CA ASN A 236 -5.22 -4.00 -4.55
C ASN A 236 -4.93 -2.90 -5.59
N GLU A 237 -4.98 -3.25 -6.87
CA GLU A 237 -4.82 -2.33 -8.01
C GLU A 237 -5.67 -1.05 -7.89
N LYS A 238 -6.87 -1.17 -7.29
CA LYS A 238 -7.75 -0.02 -7.05
C LYS A 238 -7.18 1.00 -6.05
N PHE A 239 -6.45 0.53 -5.04
CA PHE A 239 -5.80 1.38 -4.05
C PHE A 239 -4.62 2.15 -4.67
N VAL A 240 -3.83 1.47 -5.52
CA VAL A 240 -2.74 2.10 -6.30
C VAL A 240 -3.31 3.24 -7.15
N LEU A 241 -4.40 2.97 -7.85
CA LEU A 241 -5.03 3.94 -8.74
C LEU A 241 -5.62 5.14 -7.98
N ALA A 242 -6.24 4.91 -6.82
CA ALA A 242 -6.72 5.98 -5.96
C ALA A 242 -5.58 6.88 -5.45
N SER A 243 -4.45 6.27 -5.07
CA SER A 243 -3.25 7.00 -4.62
C SER A 243 -2.70 7.90 -5.72
N PHE A 244 -2.66 7.38 -6.95
CA PHE A 244 -2.26 8.14 -8.14
C PHE A 244 -3.22 9.30 -8.45
N ALA A 245 -4.54 9.08 -8.29
CA ALA A 245 -5.56 10.11 -8.49
C ALA A 245 -5.44 11.26 -7.47
N VAL A 246 -5.15 10.95 -6.20
CA VAL A 246 -4.92 11.98 -5.15
C VAL A 246 -3.68 12.81 -5.46
N PHE A 247 -2.59 12.15 -5.88
CA PHE A 247 -1.36 12.84 -6.28
C PHE A 247 -1.58 13.79 -7.46
N THR A 248 -2.23 13.30 -8.53
CA THR A 248 -2.56 14.12 -9.71
C THR A 248 -3.51 15.26 -9.37
N ALA A 249 -4.52 15.05 -8.51
CA ALA A 249 -5.39 16.12 -8.03
C ALA A 249 -4.59 17.21 -7.29
N GLY A 250 -3.64 16.86 -6.43
CA GLY A 250 -2.77 17.84 -5.76
C GLY A 250 -1.94 18.67 -6.74
N VAL A 251 -1.38 18.03 -7.77
CA VAL A 251 -0.67 18.69 -8.86
C VAL A 251 -1.60 19.65 -9.62
N PHE A 252 -2.86 19.26 -9.89
CA PHE A 252 -3.82 20.14 -10.55
C PHE A 252 -4.23 21.35 -9.70
N VAL A 253 -4.45 21.18 -8.40
CA VAL A 253 -4.75 22.29 -7.47
C VAL A 253 -3.58 23.27 -7.44
N LEU A 254 -2.34 22.77 -7.49
CA LEU A 254 -1.15 23.61 -7.57
C LEU A 254 -1.18 24.47 -8.84
N PHE A 255 -1.38 23.85 -10.00
CA PHE A 255 -1.44 24.57 -11.27
C PHE A 255 -2.57 25.60 -11.30
N TYR A 256 -3.75 25.25 -10.77
CA TYR A 256 -4.88 26.16 -10.67
C TYR A 256 -4.55 27.42 -9.83
N SER A 257 -3.73 27.25 -8.79
CA SER A 257 -3.27 28.33 -7.91
C SER A 257 -2.22 29.24 -8.54
N THR A 258 -1.52 28.80 -9.60
CA THR A 258 -0.57 29.65 -10.32
C THR A 258 -1.31 30.58 -11.29
N ARG A 259 -0.86 31.84 -11.42
CA ARG A 259 -1.52 32.86 -12.27
C ARG A 259 -1.29 32.66 -13.78
N GLU A 260 -0.59 31.61 -14.16
CA GLU A 260 -0.08 31.37 -15.52
C GLU A 260 -1.08 30.62 -16.44
N LEU A 261 -2.15 30.00 -15.90
CA LEU A 261 -3.12 29.23 -16.71
C LEU A 261 -4.23 30.09 -17.34
N THR A 262 -4.55 29.80 -18.61
CA THR A 262 -5.70 30.41 -19.32
C THR A 262 -7.05 29.89 -18.81
N LYS A 263 -8.14 30.65 -19.01
CA LYS A 263 -9.50 30.28 -18.56
C LYS A 263 -9.96 28.93 -19.16
N ILE A 264 -9.67 28.69 -20.44
CA ILE A 264 -10.05 27.45 -21.15
C ILE A 264 -9.40 26.24 -20.48
N GLN A 265 -8.09 26.30 -20.22
CA GLN A 265 -7.35 25.21 -19.55
C GLN A 265 -7.94 24.89 -18.18
N LYS A 266 -8.30 25.92 -17.38
CA LYS A 266 -8.91 25.72 -16.05
C LYS A 266 -10.25 24.97 -16.11
N TYR A 267 -11.12 25.29 -17.07
CA TYR A 267 -12.39 24.59 -17.23
C TYR A 267 -12.21 23.17 -17.74
N SER A 268 -11.29 22.94 -18.69
CA SER A 268 -10.98 21.58 -19.17
C SER A 268 -10.49 20.68 -18.04
N PHE A 269 -9.55 21.15 -17.21
CA PHE A 269 -9.06 20.38 -16.05
C PHE A 269 -10.15 20.10 -15.02
N SER A 270 -11.03 21.08 -14.76
CA SER A 270 -12.16 20.90 -13.83
C SER A 270 -13.14 19.84 -14.34
N GLY A 271 -13.43 19.83 -15.66
CA GLY A 271 -14.30 18.84 -16.28
C GLY A 271 -13.71 17.42 -16.22
N ILE A 272 -12.42 17.26 -16.53
CA ILE A 272 -11.73 15.96 -16.44
C ILE A 272 -11.74 15.43 -14.99
N SER A 273 -11.46 16.31 -14.03
CA SER A 273 -11.47 15.95 -12.60
C SER A 273 -12.85 15.50 -12.13
N LEU A 274 -13.93 16.15 -12.59
CA LEU A 274 -15.29 15.76 -12.27
C LEU A 274 -15.63 14.36 -12.82
N LEU A 275 -15.25 14.08 -14.07
CA LEU A 275 -15.44 12.75 -14.67
C LEU A 275 -14.67 11.67 -13.89
N LEU A 276 -13.44 11.96 -13.47
CA LEU A 276 -12.63 11.05 -12.68
C LEU A 276 -13.28 10.76 -11.31
N VAL A 277 -13.82 11.77 -10.64
CA VAL A 277 -14.52 11.60 -9.35
C VAL A 277 -15.74 10.71 -9.50
N VAL A 278 -16.57 10.94 -10.52
CA VAL A 278 -17.75 10.10 -10.81
C VAL A 278 -17.34 8.65 -11.06
N TRP A 279 -16.29 8.45 -11.85
CA TRP A 279 -15.77 7.11 -12.14
C TRP A 279 -15.23 6.39 -10.90
N LEU A 280 -14.45 7.08 -10.06
CA LEU A 280 -13.91 6.53 -8.81
C LEU A 280 -15.02 6.17 -7.81
N ALA A 281 -16.05 7.01 -7.70
CA ALA A 281 -17.21 6.74 -6.84
C ALA A 281 -17.94 5.47 -7.29
N PHE A 282 -18.20 5.33 -8.60
CA PHE A 282 -18.81 4.14 -9.17
C PHE A 282 -17.95 2.88 -8.96
N SER A 283 -16.64 2.99 -9.14
CA SER A 283 -15.70 1.87 -8.94
C SER A 283 -15.66 1.42 -7.47
N SER A 284 -15.66 2.36 -6.54
CA SER A 284 -15.67 2.10 -5.09
C SER A 284 -16.95 1.40 -4.67
N PHE A 285 -18.10 1.90 -5.14
CA PHE A 285 -19.41 1.30 -4.90
C PHE A 285 -19.45 -0.16 -5.40
N ASN A 286 -19.01 -0.41 -6.63
CA ASN A 286 -18.98 -1.76 -7.20
C ASN A 286 -17.99 -2.70 -6.50
N SER A 287 -16.93 -2.17 -5.89
CA SER A 287 -15.95 -2.99 -5.17
C SER A 287 -16.50 -3.63 -3.91
N ILE A 288 -17.46 -2.97 -3.27
CA ILE A 288 -18.11 -3.44 -2.04
C ILE A 288 -19.35 -4.26 -2.38
N ARG A 289 -20.14 -3.81 -3.37
CA ARG A 289 -21.40 -4.47 -3.75
C ARG A 289 -21.20 -5.88 -4.29
N LYS A 290 -20.24 -6.10 -5.21
CA LYS A 290 -20.04 -7.42 -5.85
C LYS A 290 -19.73 -8.56 -4.85
N PRO A 291 -18.80 -8.39 -3.89
CA PRO A 291 -18.58 -9.42 -2.86
C PRO A 291 -19.81 -9.68 -2.00
N ILE A 292 -20.56 -8.63 -1.63
CA ILE A 292 -21.77 -8.77 -0.81
C ILE A 292 -22.86 -9.54 -1.55
N GLU A 293 -23.14 -9.17 -2.81
CA GLU A 293 -24.11 -9.87 -3.66
C GLU A 293 -23.71 -11.34 -3.84
N PHE A 294 -22.43 -11.62 -4.06
CA PHE A 294 -21.93 -13.00 -4.15
C PHE A 294 -22.13 -13.77 -2.84
N GLN A 295 -21.84 -13.17 -1.68
CA GLN A 295 -22.03 -13.83 -0.39
C GLN A 295 -23.50 -14.07 -0.08
N ASN A 296 -24.37 -13.10 -0.32
CA ASN A 296 -25.81 -13.25 -0.11
C ASN A 296 -26.40 -14.34 -1.03
N GLU A 297 -25.98 -14.38 -2.30
CA GLU A 297 -26.37 -15.45 -3.23
C GLU A 297 -25.79 -16.81 -2.81
N LYS A 298 -24.54 -16.84 -2.34
CA LYS A 298 -23.91 -18.06 -1.82
C LYS A 298 -24.69 -18.61 -0.63
N GLU A 299 -24.97 -17.77 0.36
CA GLU A 299 -25.72 -18.15 1.57
C GLU A 299 -27.09 -18.71 1.22
N LYS A 300 -27.86 -17.99 0.38
CA LYS A 300 -29.16 -18.46 -0.11
C LYS A 300 -29.06 -19.80 -0.84
N ARG A 301 -28.08 -19.98 -1.73
CA ARG A 301 -27.92 -21.26 -2.46
C ARG A 301 -27.51 -22.39 -1.53
N TYR A 302 -26.59 -22.12 -0.62
CA TYR A 302 -26.01 -23.10 0.28
C TYR A 302 -27.02 -23.56 1.32
N GLU A 303 -27.91 -22.67 1.78
CA GLU A 303 -29.02 -23.04 2.65
C GLU A 303 -29.90 -24.14 2.04
N HIS A 304 -30.27 -24.01 0.75
CA HIS A 304 -31.05 -25.04 0.04
C HIS A 304 -30.26 -26.33 -0.22
N VAL A 305 -28.97 -26.22 -0.54
CA VAL A 305 -28.09 -27.40 -0.76
C VAL A 305 -27.91 -28.16 0.55
N VAL A 306 -27.63 -27.46 1.65
CA VAL A 306 -27.54 -28.01 3.01
C VAL A 306 -28.85 -28.69 3.40
N GLN A 307 -30.00 -28.06 3.15
CA GLN A 307 -31.30 -28.69 3.40
C GLN A 307 -31.44 -30.01 2.64
N ARG A 308 -31.02 -30.06 1.38
CA ARG A 308 -31.05 -31.28 0.57
C ARG A 308 -30.11 -32.37 1.10
N LEU A 309 -28.91 -31.99 1.52
CA LEU A 309 -27.95 -32.92 2.13
C LEU A 309 -28.44 -33.45 3.49
N LYS A 310 -29.17 -32.63 4.28
CA LYS A 310 -29.88 -33.09 5.49
C LYS A 310 -30.96 -34.12 5.17
N ASP A 311 -31.71 -33.92 4.07
CA ASP A 311 -32.73 -34.89 3.61
C ASP A 311 -32.07 -36.21 3.17
N ILE A 312 -30.99 -36.15 2.39
CA ILE A 312 -30.20 -37.33 1.97
C ILE A 312 -29.68 -38.07 3.21
N ARG A 313 -29.10 -37.36 4.18
CA ARG A 313 -28.66 -37.94 5.45
C ARG A 313 -29.79 -38.67 6.18
N THR A 314 -30.97 -38.06 6.25
CA THR A 314 -32.14 -38.64 6.92
C THR A 314 -32.58 -39.93 6.23
N ALA A 315 -32.61 -39.94 4.89
CA ALA A 315 -32.91 -41.13 4.10
C ALA A 315 -31.85 -42.23 4.28
N GLU A 316 -30.57 -41.89 4.26
CA GLU A 316 -29.45 -42.84 4.47
C GLU A 316 -29.48 -43.47 5.87
N LEU A 317 -29.77 -42.68 6.90
CA LEU A 317 -29.90 -43.20 8.26
C LEU A 317 -31.08 -44.17 8.39
N ALA A 318 -32.21 -43.86 7.77
CA ALA A 318 -33.37 -44.76 7.74
C ALA A 318 -33.11 -46.03 6.91
N TYR A 319 -32.40 -45.89 5.79
CA TYR A 319 -31.98 -47.01 4.95
C TYR A 319 -31.07 -47.96 5.75
N LYS A 320 -30.06 -47.42 6.43
CA LYS A 320 -29.18 -48.21 7.32
C LYS A 320 -29.92 -48.83 8.50
N ALA A 321 -30.90 -48.14 9.08
CA ALA A 321 -31.70 -48.73 10.17
C ALA A 321 -32.47 -49.97 9.70
N THR A 322 -32.89 -49.99 8.43
CA THR A 322 -33.67 -51.08 7.82
C THR A 322 -32.80 -52.19 7.25
N TYR A 323 -31.72 -51.84 6.54
CA TYR A 323 -30.89 -52.76 5.75
C TYR A 323 -29.47 -52.98 6.32
N HIS A 324 -29.14 -52.34 7.45
CA HIS A 324 -27.84 -52.40 8.14
C HIS A 324 -26.63 -51.88 7.34
N THR A 325 -26.83 -51.37 6.12
CA THR A 325 -25.82 -50.73 5.26
C THR A 325 -26.34 -49.41 4.71
N TYR A 326 -25.44 -48.54 4.22
CA TYR A 326 -25.81 -47.34 3.47
C TYR A 326 -25.94 -47.63 1.98
N GLN A 327 -26.59 -46.73 1.24
CA GLN A 327 -26.81 -46.83 -0.20
C GLN A 327 -25.78 -45.98 -0.97
N GLY A 328 -25.16 -46.54 -2.00
CA GLY A 328 -24.16 -45.86 -2.84
C GLY A 328 -24.72 -45.29 -4.14
N ASN A 329 -26.01 -45.52 -4.44
CA ASN A 329 -26.66 -45.01 -5.64
C ASN A 329 -27.87 -44.14 -5.26
N ILE A 330 -27.83 -42.88 -5.67
CA ILE A 330 -28.83 -41.89 -5.25
C ILE A 330 -30.23 -42.18 -5.79
N ASP A 331 -30.36 -42.75 -6.99
CA ASP A 331 -31.65 -43.12 -7.56
C ASP A 331 -32.29 -44.27 -6.78
N SER A 332 -31.46 -45.21 -6.31
CA SER A 332 -31.92 -46.30 -5.44
C SER A 332 -32.36 -45.77 -4.06
N LEU A 333 -31.69 -44.75 -3.54
CA LEU A 333 -32.10 -44.07 -2.31
C LEU A 333 -33.43 -43.31 -2.51
N VAL A 334 -33.61 -42.64 -3.64
CA VAL A 334 -34.89 -41.99 -4.01
C VAL A 334 -36.00 -43.03 -4.12
N HIS A 335 -35.74 -44.16 -4.75
CA HIS A 335 -36.70 -45.26 -4.86
C HIS A 335 -37.11 -45.79 -3.48
N PHE A 336 -36.16 -45.96 -2.56
CA PHE A 336 -36.43 -46.35 -1.17
C PHE A 336 -37.39 -45.37 -0.50
N VAL A 337 -37.08 -44.06 -0.55
CA VAL A 337 -37.93 -43.04 0.09
C VAL A 337 -39.34 -43.04 -0.51
N LYS A 338 -39.47 -43.16 -1.83
CA LYS A 338 -40.75 -43.04 -2.54
C LYS A 338 -41.65 -44.27 -2.38
N ASN A 339 -41.09 -45.46 -2.50
CA ASN A 339 -41.85 -46.70 -2.70
C ASN A 339 -41.73 -47.71 -1.57
N ASP A 340 -40.70 -47.59 -0.71
CA ASP A 340 -40.45 -48.57 0.35
C ASP A 340 -41.17 -48.21 1.66
N SER A 341 -41.16 -49.13 2.62
CA SER A 341 -41.78 -48.96 3.93
C SER A 341 -40.77 -49.21 5.05
N LEU A 342 -40.83 -48.36 6.07
CA LEU A 342 -40.07 -48.52 7.30
C LEU A 342 -40.78 -49.50 8.24
N LEU A 343 -39.98 -50.34 8.88
CA LEU A 343 -40.44 -51.34 9.82
C LEU A 343 -40.48 -50.75 11.24
N PHE A 344 -41.69 -50.57 11.77
CA PHE A 344 -41.90 -50.15 13.15
C PHE A 344 -42.40 -51.31 14.00
N ILE A 345 -41.64 -51.67 15.04
CA ILE A 345 -42.09 -52.63 16.05
C ILE A 345 -42.98 -51.86 17.02
N LYS A 346 -44.31 -52.02 16.91
CA LYS A 346 -45.27 -51.42 17.85
C LYS A 346 -45.72 -52.46 18.86
N ALA A 347 -45.78 -52.07 20.12
CA ALA A 347 -46.43 -52.85 21.16
C ALA A 347 -47.92 -52.50 21.18
N PHE A 348 -48.77 -53.51 21.15
CA PHE A 348 -50.22 -53.43 21.23
C PHE A 348 -50.68 -54.03 22.55
N GLY A 349 -51.57 -53.34 23.28
CA GLY A 349 -52.05 -53.74 24.61
C GLY A 349 -51.59 -52.79 25.72
N GLU A 350 -52.38 -52.67 26.79
CA GLU A 350 -52.01 -51.88 27.97
C GLU A 350 -51.14 -52.73 28.88
N VAL A 351 -49.89 -52.29 29.11
CA VAL A 351 -48.98 -52.91 30.07
C VAL A 351 -49.34 -52.38 31.46
N PRO A 352 -49.85 -53.20 32.39
CA PRO A 352 -50.11 -52.73 33.75
C PRO A 352 -48.82 -52.29 34.43
N ASP A 353 -48.86 -51.22 35.23
CA ASP A 353 -47.71 -50.63 35.92
C ASP A 353 -46.93 -51.62 36.82
N THR A 354 -47.55 -52.76 37.14
CA THR A 354 -46.97 -53.83 37.96
C THR A 354 -46.08 -54.81 37.20
N MET A 355 -45.93 -54.70 35.87
CA MET A 355 -45.15 -55.65 35.07
C MET A 355 -44.35 -54.98 33.93
N THR A 356 -43.27 -55.63 33.48
CA THR A 356 -42.47 -55.17 32.34
C THR A 356 -43.11 -55.54 31.01
N LEU A 357 -42.78 -54.81 29.94
CA LEU A 357 -43.28 -55.08 28.58
C LEU A 357 -43.01 -56.54 28.13
N GLU A 358 -41.86 -57.11 28.49
CA GLU A 358 -41.54 -58.51 28.17
C GLU A 358 -42.39 -59.52 28.94
N ALA A 359 -42.68 -59.23 30.22
CA ALA A 359 -43.57 -60.06 31.03
C ALA A 359 -45.03 -59.97 30.54
N ALA A 360 -45.48 -58.79 30.13
CA ALA A 360 -46.81 -58.57 29.55
C ALA A 360 -46.99 -59.30 28.22
N ILE A 361 -45.94 -59.37 27.38
CA ILE A 361 -45.95 -60.16 26.14
C ILE A 361 -46.06 -61.65 26.45
N LYS A 362 -45.29 -62.16 27.42
CA LYS A 362 -45.32 -63.58 27.81
C LYS A 362 -46.65 -64.00 28.44
N ALA A 363 -47.32 -63.08 29.13
CA ALA A 363 -48.64 -63.29 29.74
C ALA A 363 -49.81 -63.16 28.75
N GLY A 364 -49.55 -62.80 27.48
CA GLY A 364 -50.58 -62.61 26.45
C GLY A 364 -51.39 -61.32 26.59
N ILE A 365 -50.94 -60.37 27.42
CA ILE A 365 -51.61 -59.08 27.70
C ILE A 365 -51.16 -58.02 26.68
N ALA A 366 -49.92 -58.10 26.20
CA ALA A 366 -49.37 -57.26 25.14
C ALA A 366 -48.87 -58.12 23.97
N SER A 367 -48.91 -57.59 22.76
CA SER A 367 -48.31 -58.21 21.58
C SER A 367 -47.37 -57.21 20.91
N ARG A 368 -46.26 -57.69 20.34
CA ARG A 368 -45.44 -56.89 19.43
C ARG A 368 -45.81 -57.28 18.02
N ASP A 369 -46.28 -56.30 17.25
CA ASP A 369 -46.54 -56.51 15.84
C ASP A 369 -45.71 -55.53 14.99
N THR A 370 -45.42 -55.98 13.79
CA THR A 370 -44.58 -55.30 12.84
C THR A 370 -45.48 -54.47 11.93
N VAL A 371 -45.37 -53.16 12.00
CA VAL A 371 -46.14 -52.26 11.14
C VAL A 371 -45.24 -51.65 10.08
N TYR A 372 -45.68 -51.74 8.84
CA TYR A 372 -45.05 -51.09 7.70
C TYR A 372 -45.68 -49.71 7.50
N VAL A 373 -44.86 -48.67 7.51
CA VAL A 373 -45.28 -47.30 7.22
C VAL A 373 -44.44 -46.78 6.07
N ASN A 374 -45.05 -46.08 5.11
CA ASN A 374 -44.34 -45.51 3.96
C ASN A 374 -43.15 -44.66 4.44
N ALA A 375 -41.99 -44.85 3.81
CA ALA A 375 -40.75 -44.20 4.23
C ALA A 375 -40.80 -42.67 4.09
N GLN A 376 -41.37 -42.15 2.99
CA GLN A 376 -41.53 -40.72 2.78
C GLN A 376 -42.41 -40.09 3.85
N ASP A 377 -43.59 -40.67 4.13
CA ASP A 377 -44.52 -40.13 5.13
C ASP A 377 -43.91 -40.15 6.53
N SER A 378 -43.22 -41.24 6.88
CA SER A 378 -42.61 -41.37 8.21
C SER A 378 -41.41 -40.45 8.44
N LEU A 379 -40.62 -40.17 7.40
CA LEU A 379 -39.41 -39.34 7.55
C LEU A 379 -39.70 -37.85 7.38
N PHE A 380 -40.62 -37.51 6.47
CA PHE A 380 -40.83 -36.14 6.01
C PHE A 380 -42.29 -35.64 6.12
N GLY A 381 -43.24 -36.49 6.48
CA GLY A 381 -44.67 -36.16 6.49
C GLY A 381 -45.16 -35.29 7.64
N SER A 382 -44.43 -35.24 8.77
CA SER A 382 -44.81 -34.46 9.96
C SER A 382 -43.83 -33.34 10.32
N GLN A 383 -43.00 -32.91 9.38
CA GLN A 383 -42.02 -31.85 9.63
C GLN A 383 -42.69 -30.47 9.52
N ASP A 384 -42.38 -29.57 10.47
CA ASP A 384 -42.86 -28.19 10.42
C ASP A 384 -42.25 -27.47 9.19
N PRO A 385 -43.06 -26.85 8.32
CA PRO A 385 -42.57 -26.08 7.18
C PRO A 385 -41.58 -24.95 7.57
N THR A 386 -41.63 -24.45 8.80
CA THR A 386 -40.76 -23.37 9.29
C THR A 386 -39.35 -23.82 9.66
N ASP A 387 -39.12 -25.12 9.87
CA ASP A 387 -37.81 -25.69 10.23
C ASP A 387 -36.92 -26.01 9.01
N ARG A 388 -37.40 -25.70 7.80
CA ARG A 388 -36.75 -26.06 6.54
C ARG A 388 -36.61 -24.86 5.63
N ALA A 389 -35.49 -24.80 4.89
CA ALA A 389 -35.27 -23.79 3.86
C ALA A 389 -36.30 -23.87 2.71
N HIS A 390 -36.81 -25.08 2.42
CA HIS A 390 -37.85 -25.32 1.42
C HIS A 390 -38.63 -26.61 1.70
N PRO A 391 -39.86 -26.76 1.15
CA PRO A 391 -40.64 -27.99 1.26
C PRO A 391 -39.87 -29.21 0.76
N PHE A 392 -40.12 -30.36 1.39
CA PHE A 392 -39.59 -31.64 0.93
C PHE A 392 -40.23 -32.04 -0.40
N ASN A 393 -39.43 -32.52 -1.34
CA ASN A 393 -39.90 -33.14 -2.57
C ASN A 393 -38.94 -34.25 -2.98
N VAL A 394 -39.44 -35.49 -2.95
CA VAL A 394 -38.69 -36.72 -3.23
C VAL A 394 -38.10 -36.75 -4.65
N ASP A 395 -38.79 -36.23 -5.65
CA ASP A 395 -38.34 -36.27 -7.05
C ASP A 395 -37.12 -35.37 -7.30
N SER A 396 -36.91 -34.38 -6.42
CA SER A 396 -35.76 -33.47 -6.48
C SER A 396 -34.64 -33.82 -5.49
N LEU A 397 -34.79 -34.91 -4.73
CA LEU A 397 -33.82 -35.33 -3.70
C LEU A 397 -32.42 -35.59 -4.28
N SER A 398 -32.34 -36.12 -5.50
CA SER A 398 -31.07 -36.40 -6.19
C SER A 398 -30.39 -35.15 -6.76
N THR A 399 -31.15 -34.07 -6.97
CA THR A 399 -30.68 -32.90 -7.72
C THR A 399 -30.13 -31.80 -6.82
N VAL A 400 -29.00 -31.22 -7.21
CA VAL A 400 -28.41 -30.06 -6.55
C VAL A 400 -29.20 -28.80 -6.91
N PRO A 401 -29.77 -28.07 -5.94
CA PRO A 401 -30.48 -26.81 -6.19
C PRO A 401 -29.66 -25.80 -7.00
N PHE A 402 -30.32 -25.01 -7.86
CA PHE A 402 -29.71 -23.91 -8.65
C PHE A 402 -28.63 -24.31 -9.70
N THR A 403 -28.45 -25.59 -9.99
CA THR A 403 -27.40 -26.07 -10.93
C THR A 403 -27.88 -26.40 -12.34
N GLY A 404 -29.20 -26.41 -12.56
CA GLY A 404 -29.83 -26.85 -13.81
C GLY A 404 -29.94 -28.37 -13.97
N GLY A 405 -29.88 -29.13 -12.87
CA GLY A 405 -30.04 -30.59 -12.87
C GLY A 405 -28.75 -31.39 -12.62
N ALA A 406 -27.73 -30.78 -11.99
CA ALA A 406 -26.61 -31.58 -11.48
C ALA A 406 -27.09 -32.51 -10.37
N ILE A 407 -26.48 -33.68 -10.24
CA ILE A 407 -26.86 -34.72 -9.28
C ILE A 407 -25.80 -34.80 -8.19
N PHE A 408 -26.20 -35.01 -6.92
CA PHE A 408 -25.24 -35.24 -5.84
C PHE A 408 -24.46 -36.53 -6.09
N ALA A 409 -23.15 -36.49 -5.85
CA ALA A 409 -22.34 -37.69 -5.84
C ALA A 409 -22.58 -38.42 -4.51
N LEU A 410 -23.13 -39.63 -4.56
CA LEU A 410 -23.37 -40.48 -3.40
C LEU A 410 -22.44 -41.68 -3.47
N GLU A 411 -21.75 -41.96 -2.37
CA GLU A 411 -20.87 -43.11 -2.20
C GLU A 411 -21.18 -43.80 -0.88
N ALA A 412 -21.09 -45.13 -0.86
CA ALA A 412 -21.24 -45.92 0.36
C ALA A 412 -20.20 -47.04 0.42
N GLY A 413 -19.81 -47.39 1.64
CA GLY A 413 -18.80 -48.41 1.88
C GLY A 413 -18.73 -48.79 3.34
N SER A 414 -17.58 -49.32 3.77
CA SER A 414 -17.34 -49.65 5.17
C SER A 414 -15.90 -49.39 5.55
N VAL A 415 -15.69 -48.86 6.76
CA VAL A 415 -14.36 -48.61 7.33
C VAL A 415 -14.15 -49.47 8.57
N MET A 416 -12.90 -49.86 8.81
CA MET A 416 -12.52 -50.57 10.03
C MET A 416 -12.27 -49.58 11.16
N ARG A 417 -13.00 -49.73 12.27
CA ARG A 417 -12.79 -48.97 13.51
C ARG A 417 -12.79 -49.93 14.69
N SER A 418 -11.71 -49.92 15.46
CA SER A 418 -11.55 -50.79 16.64
C SER A 418 -11.88 -52.27 16.35
N SER A 419 -11.43 -52.77 15.20
CA SER A 419 -11.67 -54.14 14.71
C SER A 419 -13.14 -54.49 14.38
N VAL A 420 -14.02 -53.49 14.29
CA VAL A 420 -15.41 -53.64 13.82
C VAL A 420 -15.57 -52.95 12.46
N ARG A 421 -16.25 -53.63 11.53
CA ARG A 421 -16.63 -53.06 10.23
C ARG A 421 -17.82 -52.12 10.45
N VAL A 422 -17.61 -50.83 10.21
CA VAL A 422 -18.66 -49.82 10.34
C VAL A 422 -19.05 -49.32 8.95
N PRO A 423 -20.33 -49.39 8.53
CA PRO A 423 -20.76 -48.83 7.26
C PRO A 423 -20.64 -47.30 7.30
N VAL A 424 -20.28 -46.71 6.16
CA VAL A 424 -20.14 -45.27 5.96
C VAL A 424 -20.74 -44.85 4.63
N PHE A 425 -21.09 -43.57 4.51
CA PHE A 425 -21.53 -42.96 3.27
C PHE A 425 -20.97 -41.54 3.15
N GLN A 426 -20.95 -41.03 1.93
CA GLN A 426 -20.64 -39.63 1.64
C GLN A 426 -21.52 -39.14 0.51
N ALA A 427 -22.22 -38.02 0.72
CA ALA A 427 -22.91 -37.30 -0.34
C ALA A 427 -22.27 -35.92 -0.54
N THR A 428 -21.93 -35.58 -1.79
CA THR A 428 -21.14 -34.38 -2.13
C THR A 428 -21.81 -33.57 -3.24
N ASP A 429 -21.80 -32.23 -3.11
CA ASP A 429 -22.21 -31.32 -4.18
C ASP A 429 -21.21 -31.38 -5.36
N THR A 430 -21.69 -31.81 -6.52
CA THR A 430 -20.89 -31.95 -7.74
C THR A 430 -20.67 -30.64 -8.50
N LYS A 431 -21.44 -29.59 -8.19
CA LYS A 431 -21.37 -28.29 -8.88
C LYS A 431 -21.58 -27.13 -7.89
N PRO A 432 -20.64 -26.93 -6.94
CA PRO A 432 -20.74 -25.90 -5.91
C PRO A 432 -20.66 -24.49 -6.51
N PHE A 433 -21.39 -23.56 -5.90
CA PHE A 433 -21.37 -22.15 -6.30
C PHE A 433 -20.01 -21.48 -6.00
N ASP A 434 -19.35 -21.85 -4.90
CA ASP A 434 -17.97 -21.49 -4.59
C ASP A 434 -17.11 -22.75 -4.64
N THR A 435 -16.24 -22.87 -5.64
CA THR A 435 -15.42 -24.07 -5.88
C THR A 435 -14.43 -24.37 -4.75
N ARG A 436 -14.20 -23.42 -3.84
CA ARG A 436 -13.33 -23.60 -2.67
C ARG A 436 -14.06 -24.12 -1.44
N ASP A 437 -15.39 -24.17 -1.49
CA ASP A 437 -16.24 -24.48 -0.35
C ASP A 437 -17.32 -25.47 -0.78
N ILE A 438 -16.92 -26.74 -0.89
CA ILE A 438 -17.76 -27.83 -1.39
C ILE A 438 -18.57 -28.39 -0.23
N LEU A 439 -19.91 -28.38 -0.34
CA LEU A 439 -20.78 -28.94 0.69
C LEU A 439 -20.85 -30.46 0.58
N GLN A 440 -20.74 -31.14 1.72
CA GLN A 440 -20.83 -32.60 1.79
C GLN A 440 -21.37 -33.06 3.14
N VAL A 441 -21.95 -34.26 3.16
CA VAL A 441 -22.40 -34.94 4.38
C VAL A 441 -21.86 -36.35 4.44
N GLY A 442 -21.46 -36.76 5.63
CA GLY A 442 -20.80 -38.05 5.83
C GLY A 442 -19.32 -38.03 5.44
N SER A 443 -18.69 -39.20 5.46
CA SER A 443 -17.29 -39.37 5.08
C SER A 443 -17.01 -40.82 4.71
N MET A 444 -16.26 -41.04 3.62
CA MET A 444 -15.77 -42.38 3.27
C MET A 444 -14.63 -42.88 4.18
N ASN A 445 -14.01 -42.01 4.98
CA ASN A 445 -12.84 -42.33 5.79
C ASN A 445 -13.14 -42.48 7.29
N ASP A 446 -14.28 -41.97 7.75
CA ASP A 446 -14.65 -41.88 9.16
C ASP A 446 -16.15 -42.15 9.29
N PRO A 447 -16.64 -42.96 10.27
CA PRO A 447 -18.08 -43.16 10.48
C PRO A 447 -18.76 -41.92 11.07
N LYS A 448 -18.65 -40.80 10.36
CA LYS A 448 -19.34 -39.56 10.62
C LYS A 448 -20.53 -39.46 9.68
N THR A 449 -21.59 -38.88 10.19
CA THR A 449 -22.82 -38.59 9.42
C THR A 449 -23.14 -37.10 9.42
N ASN A 450 -22.25 -36.27 9.97
CA ASN A 450 -22.45 -34.82 10.05
C ASN A 450 -22.09 -34.16 8.71
N GLY A 451 -22.68 -32.99 8.49
CA GLY A 451 -22.30 -32.13 7.37
C GLY A 451 -21.03 -31.36 7.69
N ASN A 452 -20.30 -30.91 6.68
CA ASN A 452 -19.14 -30.02 6.88
C ASN A 452 -19.51 -28.56 7.18
N TRP A 453 -20.81 -28.26 7.29
CA TRP A 453 -21.37 -26.97 7.73
C TRP A 453 -21.77 -26.97 9.21
N GLU A 454 -21.72 -28.13 9.88
CA GLU A 454 -21.93 -28.31 11.33
C GLU A 454 -20.57 -28.30 12.04
#